data_AF-A0A945PIZ0-F1
#
_entry.id   AF-A0A945PIZ0-F1
#
_cell.length_a   1.000
_cell.length_b   1.000
_cell.length_c   1.000
_cell.angle_alpha   90.00
_cell.angle_beta   90.00
_cell.angle_gamma   90.00
#
_symmetry.space_group_name_H-M   'P 1'
#
loop_
_entity.id
_entity.type
_entity.pdbx_description
1 polymer ?
#
loop_
_entity_poly.entity_id
_entity_poly.type
_entity_poly.pdbx_seq_one_letter_code
_entity_poly.pdbx_strand_id
1 'polypeptide(L)'
;MVDILSIGAGATQLYRSALTTVSNNIANMNTEGYTRQVTDSEQSMPVQLGGMYFGNGSHLGNITRAFSEFNEGNLRNSSSELSTQDPLIKYADRIVDLMGSGTSSLSSALDQFFTAASNLSSDPASRPLRNLFLRDADGLAIRFRELSGQLSNIEQETRAEINSKLTTLNELGKQLVTVNEQLAKKATLNGQPPDLLDKRDEILRDMAEIAKIHVKQTASGTVEVKLDDQNGTTVVDVNRATIFSATFDADQPGQVEILANVYGVASPTSSVTGGALGGLMNFQSQVLAPAVTGLNDLAVMTATEINALHTTGVDANGERGTTLFDEGVATAGAAGFTLLQSDPDKVAAAGLLQISPNATNSGGAILDYNQIA
;
A
#
# COMPACT_ATOMS: atom_id res chain seq x y z
N MET A 1 -21.65 40.42 50.16
CA MET A 1 -22.26 40.14 51.48
C MET A 1 -22.87 38.76 51.35
N VAL A 2 -22.57 37.81 52.25
CA VAL A 2 -23.16 36.46 52.19
C VAL A 2 -24.63 36.58 52.60
N ASP A 3 -25.53 36.40 51.65
CA ASP A 3 -26.97 36.38 51.87
C ASP A 3 -27.61 35.25 51.06
N ILE A 4 -28.72 34.70 51.54
CA ILE A 4 -29.45 33.60 50.90
C ILE A 4 -29.81 33.92 49.45
N LEU A 5 -30.08 35.19 49.13
CA LEU A 5 -30.37 35.64 47.77
C LEU A 5 -29.15 35.54 46.85
N SER A 6 -27.96 35.89 47.34
CA SER A 6 -26.71 35.77 46.58
C SER A 6 -26.32 34.31 46.31
N ILE A 7 -26.55 33.43 47.30
CA ILE A 7 -26.31 31.99 47.15
C ILE A 7 -27.32 31.38 46.15
N GLY A 8 -28.60 31.75 46.25
CA GLY A 8 -29.65 31.31 45.32
C GLY A 8 -29.42 31.77 43.87
N ALA A 9 -28.96 33.02 43.68
CA ALA A 9 -28.59 33.54 42.37
C ALA A 9 -27.38 32.81 41.79
N GLY A 10 -26.34 32.56 42.59
CA GLY A 10 -25.17 31.78 42.21
C GLY A 10 -25.51 30.34 41.81
N ALA A 11 -26.37 29.67 42.58
CA ALA A 11 -26.84 28.32 42.26
C ALA A 11 -27.63 28.27 40.94
N THR A 12 -28.52 29.25 40.71
CA THR A 12 -29.30 29.33 39.47
C THR A 12 -28.39 29.55 38.25
N GLN A 13 -27.35 30.39 38.39
CA GLN A 13 -26.34 30.60 37.36
C GLN A 13 -25.57 29.31 37.05
N LEU A 14 -25.12 28.58 38.07
CA LEU A 14 -24.44 27.30 37.95
C LEU A 14 -25.30 26.29 37.17
N TYR A 15 -26.56 26.07 37.59
CA TYR A 15 -27.44 25.12 36.93
C TYR A 15 -27.82 25.54 35.50
N ARG A 16 -27.92 26.85 35.21
CA ARG A 16 -28.10 27.33 33.83
C ARG A 16 -26.91 26.96 32.94
N SER A 17 -25.68 27.13 33.43
CA SER A 17 -24.47 26.73 32.69
C SER A 17 -24.38 25.20 32.52
N ALA A 18 -24.75 24.44 33.55
CA ALA A 18 -24.82 22.98 33.46
C ALA A 18 -25.84 22.51 32.41
N LEU A 19 -27.05 23.09 32.41
CA LEU A 19 -28.07 22.80 31.39
C LEU A 19 -27.66 23.25 29.99
N THR A 20 -26.89 24.33 29.87
CA THR A 20 -26.29 24.75 28.60
C THR A 20 -25.31 23.70 28.07
N THR A 21 -24.50 23.11 28.95
CA THR A 21 -23.57 22.02 28.59
C THR A 21 -24.33 20.76 28.17
N VAL A 22 -25.42 20.41 28.88
CA VAL A 22 -26.31 19.31 28.47
C VAL A 22 -26.94 19.58 27.10
N SER A 23 -27.40 20.81 26.85
CA SER A 23 -27.98 21.22 25.56
C SER A 23 -26.94 21.14 24.44
N ASN A 24 -25.70 21.54 24.71
CA ASN A 24 -24.59 21.44 23.76
C ASN A 24 -24.25 19.98 23.43
N ASN A 25 -24.22 19.10 24.43
CA ASN A 25 -24.03 17.66 24.23
C ASN A 25 -25.13 17.05 23.36
N ILE A 26 -26.39 17.41 23.60
CA ILE A 26 -27.52 16.90 22.81
C ILE A 26 -27.42 17.39 21.36
N ALA A 27 -27.09 18.68 21.16
CA ALA A 27 -26.95 19.26 19.83
C ALA A 27 -25.83 18.60 19.02
N ASN A 28 -24.73 18.20 19.67
CA ASN A 28 -23.56 17.59 19.02
C ASN A 28 -23.49 16.07 19.17
N MET A 29 -24.54 15.41 19.65
CA MET A 29 -24.54 13.97 19.90
C MET A 29 -24.19 13.12 18.66
N ASN A 30 -24.53 13.63 17.46
CA ASN A 30 -24.25 12.96 16.18
C ASN A 30 -23.09 13.63 15.40
N THR A 31 -22.33 14.53 16.04
CA THR A 31 -21.15 15.15 15.41
C THR A 31 -19.96 14.22 15.63
N GLU A 32 -19.35 13.78 14.54
CA GLU A 32 -18.18 12.92 14.60
C GLU A 32 -17.02 13.62 15.34
N GLY A 33 -16.34 12.86 16.19
CA GLY A 33 -15.24 13.36 17.01
C GLY A 33 -15.63 14.21 18.23
N TYR A 34 -16.91 14.52 18.44
CA TYR A 34 -17.37 15.24 19.63
C TYR A 34 -17.26 14.38 20.89
N THR A 35 -16.63 14.90 21.95
CA THR A 35 -16.61 14.24 23.25
C THR A 35 -17.62 14.88 24.20
N ARG A 36 -18.41 14.04 24.88
CA ARG A 36 -19.37 14.51 25.90
C ARG A 36 -18.68 15.36 26.95
N GLN A 37 -19.20 16.56 27.17
CA GLN A 37 -18.72 17.51 28.17
C GLN A 37 -19.45 17.34 29.50
N VAL A 38 -18.71 17.48 30.60
CA VAL A 38 -19.19 17.35 31.98
C VAL A 38 -18.82 18.62 32.74
N THR A 39 -19.80 19.20 33.42
CA THR A 39 -19.59 20.35 34.30
C THR A 39 -19.20 19.89 35.69
N ASP A 40 -18.14 20.47 36.25
CA ASP A 40 -17.79 20.32 37.66
C ASP A 40 -18.30 21.52 38.47
N SER A 41 -18.76 21.26 39.68
CA SER A 41 -19.23 22.30 40.61
C SER A 41 -18.31 22.36 41.80
N GLU A 42 -17.73 23.53 42.04
CA GLU A 42 -16.78 23.76 43.12
C GLU A 42 -17.41 24.62 44.21
N GLN A 43 -17.03 24.34 45.46
CA GLN A 43 -17.47 25.17 46.58
C GLN A 43 -16.75 26.52 46.53
N SER A 44 -17.52 27.61 46.56
CA SER A 44 -16.98 28.96 46.65
C SER A 44 -16.21 29.14 47.96
N MET A 45 -15.10 29.88 47.91
CA MET A 45 -14.31 30.18 49.11
C MET A 45 -15.19 30.81 50.22
N PRO A 46 -15.09 30.33 51.48
CA PRO A 46 -15.84 30.88 52.59
C PRO A 46 -15.53 32.36 52.83
N VAL A 47 -16.52 33.14 53.24
CA VAL A 47 -16.32 34.55 53.62
C VAL A 47 -16.17 34.65 55.12
N GLN A 48 -15.17 35.41 55.59
CA GLN A 48 -14.97 35.68 57.00
C GLN A 48 -15.79 36.90 57.44
N LEU A 49 -16.61 36.73 58.47
CA LEU A 49 -17.40 37.82 59.08
C LEU A 49 -17.33 37.71 60.61
N GLY A 50 -16.87 38.76 61.28
CA GLY A 50 -16.80 38.78 62.75
C GLY A 50 -15.97 37.67 63.39
N GLY A 51 -14.93 37.18 62.72
CA GLY A 51 -14.07 36.09 63.20
C GLY A 51 -14.58 34.67 62.90
N MET A 52 -15.77 34.52 62.32
CA MET A 52 -16.34 33.23 61.89
C MET A 52 -16.31 33.10 60.35
N TYR A 53 -16.23 31.87 59.83
CA TYR A 53 -16.29 31.58 58.39
C TYR A 53 -17.67 31.08 58.00
N PHE A 54 -18.26 31.71 56.99
CA PHE A 54 -19.55 31.31 56.41
C PHE A 54 -19.33 30.76 55.00
N GLY A 55 -20.02 29.67 54.66
CA GLY A 55 -20.02 29.13 53.30
C GLY A 55 -20.65 30.12 52.31
N ASN A 56 -20.08 30.22 51.11
CA ASN A 56 -20.50 31.20 50.09
C ASN A 56 -21.14 30.53 48.85
N GLY A 57 -21.79 29.38 49.05
CA GLY A 57 -22.38 28.58 47.98
C GLY A 57 -21.35 27.86 47.10
N SER A 58 -21.74 27.52 45.88
CA SER A 58 -20.89 26.89 44.86
C SER A 58 -20.91 27.70 43.55
N HIS A 59 -19.89 27.50 42.73
CA HIS A 59 -19.81 28.03 41.37
C HIS A 59 -19.44 26.92 40.38
N LEU A 60 -19.53 27.25 39.09
CA LEU A 60 -19.03 26.36 38.04
C LEU A 60 -17.51 26.35 38.12
N GLY A 61 -16.92 25.17 38.30
CA GLY A 61 -15.47 24.98 38.28
C GLY A 61 -14.98 24.99 36.83
N ASN A 62 -14.94 23.82 36.22
CA ASN A 62 -14.56 23.65 34.82
C ASN A 62 -15.59 22.82 34.03
N ILE A 63 -15.49 22.92 32.70
CA ILE A 63 -16.16 22.00 31.77
C ILE A 63 -15.07 21.09 31.23
N THR A 64 -15.14 19.81 31.58
CA THR A 64 -14.17 18.79 31.18
C THR A 64 -14.79 17.79 30.22
N ARG A 65 -13.97 17.01 29.53
CA ARG A 65 -14.44 15.95 28.63
C ARG A 65 -14.59 14.64 29.37
N ALA A 66 -15.64 13.88 29.09
CA ALA A 66 -15.76 12.47 29.46
C ALA A 66 -14.87 11.63 28.53
N PHE A 67 -13.57 11.71 28.76
CA PHE A 67 -12.52 11.19 27.87
C PHE A 67 -11.66 10.14 28.58
N SER A 68 -11.22 9.13 27.83
CA SER A 68 -10.29 8.11 28.30
C SER A 68 -9.17 7.92 27.28
N GLU A 69 -7.95 8.37 27.63
CA GLU A 69 -6.78 8.22 26.75
C GLU A 69 -6.47 6.75 26.43
N PHE A 70 -6.75 5.84 27.36
CA PHE A 70 -6.56 4.40 27.15
C PHE A 70 -7.48 3.86 26.04
N ASN A 71 -8.78 4.23 26.08
CA ASN A 71 -9.73 3.80 25.06
C ASN A 71 -9.37 4.42 23.71
N GLU A 72 -8.93 5.67 23.70
CA GLU A 72 -8.59 6.37 22.47
C GLU A 72 -7.29 5.87 21.85
N GLY A 73 -6.32 5.48 22.68
CA GLY A 73 -5.14 4.74 22.25
C GLY A 73 -5.52 3.40 21.61
N ASN A 74 -6.43 2.63 22.21
CA ASN A 74 -6.91 1.38 21.64
C ASN A 74 -7.65 1.59 20.32
N LEU A 75 -8.51 2.61 20.23
CA LEU A 75 -9.23 2.93 19.00
C LEU A 75 -8.26 3.28 17.87
N ARG A 76 -7.25 4.13 18.12
CA ARG A 76 -6.22 4.46 17.13
C ARG A 76 -5.44 3.22 16.70
N ASN A 77 -5.05 2.35 17.63
CA ASN A 77 -4.33 1.12 17.30
C ASN A 77 -5.17 0.17 16.42
N SER A 78 -6.41 -0.11 16.83
CA SER A 78 -7.31 -0.99 16.07
C SER A 78 -7.70 -0.41 14.71
N SER A 79 -7.90 0.92 14.62
CA SER A 79 -8.15 1.59 13.34
C SER A 79 -6.94 1.46 12.40
N SER A 80 -5.72 1.62 12.93
CA SER A 80 -4.50 1.45 12.16
C SER A 80 -4.31 0.00 11.66
N GLU A 81 -4.59 -0.98 12.52
CA GLU A 81 -4.55 -2.41 12.16
C GLU A 81 -5.57 -2.74 11.08
N LEU A 82 -6.81 -2.26 11.21
CA LEU A 82 -7.85 -2.44 10.19
C LEU A 82 -7.45 -1.80 8.87
N SER A 83 -6.99 -0.55 8.91
CA SER A 83 -6.57 0.23 7.73
C SER A 83 -5.38 -0.39 7.00
N THR A 84 -4.63 -1.27 7.67
CA THR A 84 -3.54 -2.03 7.05
C THR A 84 -4.08 -3.10 6.09
N GLN A 85 -5.27 -3.66 6.37
CA GLN A 85 -5.81 -4.80 5.62
C GLN A 85 -6.49 -4.40 4.32
N ASP A 86 -7.19 -3.27 4.31
CA ASP A 86 -7.97 -2.81 3.16
C ASP A 86 -7.17 -2.73 1.85
N PRO A 87 -6.01 -2.02 1.78
CA PRO A 87 -5.23 -1.97 0.56
C PRO A 87 -4.62 -3.33 0.21
N LEU A 88 -4.20 -4.11 1.21
CA LEU A 88 -3.62 -5.44 0.99
C LEU A 88 -4.62 -6.35 0.27
N ILE A 89 -5.84 -6.46 0.80
CA ILE A 89 -6.92 -7.28 0.22
C ILE A 89 -7.29 -6.75 -1.16
N LYS A 90 -7.57 -5.45 -1.28
CA LYS A 90 -7.99 -4.80 -2.53
C LYS A 90 -7.04 -5.10 -3.69
N TYR A 91 -5.73 -4.99 -3.48
CA TYR A 91 -4.75 -5.20 -4.55
C TYR A 91 -4.35 -6.66 -4.71
N ALA A 92 -4.35 -7.47 -3.65
CA ALA A 92 -4.13 -8.91 -3.76
C ALA A 92 -5.24 -9.58 -4.58
N ASP A 93 -6.51 -9.24 -4.33
CA ASP A 93 -7.65 -9.77 -5.09
C ASP A 93 -7.52 -9.43 -6.58
N ARG A 94 -7.06 -8.22 -6.92
CA ARG A 94 -6.79 -7.86 -8.33
C ARG A 94 -5.72 -8.71 -8.98
N ILE A 95 -4.66 -9.07 -8.25
CA ILE A 95 -3.63 -10.00 -8.76
C ILE A 95 -4.24 -11.41 -8.94
N VAL A 96 -5.07 -11.86 -8.00
CA VAL A 96 -5.76 -13.15 -8.10
C VAL A 96 -6.69 -13.18 -9.31
N ASP A 97 -7.50 -12.15 -9.52
CA ASP A 97 -8.40 -12.04 -10.67
C ASP A 97 -7.63 -12.01 -12.00
N LEU A 98 -6.50 -11.29 -12.02
CA LEU A 98 -5.59 -11.21 -13.15
C LEU A 98 -5.02 -12.59 -13.53
N MET A 99 -4.61 -13.37 -12.53
CA MET A 99 -4.02 -14.70 -12.72
C MET A 99 -5.07 -15.79 -12.97
N GLY A 100 -6.27 -15.63 -12.40
CA GLY A 100 -7.33 -16.64 -12.34
C GLY A 100 -8.35 -16.61 -13.48
N SER A 101 -8.26 -15.69 -14.44
CA SER A 101 -9.23 -15.58 -15.53
C SER A 101 -9.19 -16.81 -16.46
N GLY A 102 -10.15 -17.73 -16.36
CA GLY A 102 -10.08 -19.05 -17.03
C GLY A 102 -10.09 -19.09 -18.57
N THR A 103 -10.50 -18.03 -19.26
CA THR A 103 -10.50 -17.96 -20.75
C THR A 103 -9.35 -17.15 -21.32
N SER A 104 -8.61 -16.46 -20.47
CA SER A 104 -7.46 -15.63 -20.85
C SER A 104 -6.30 -15.91 -19.91
N SER A 105 -6.18 -17.06 -19.26
CA SER A 105 -5.07 -17.32 -18.36
C SER A 105 -3.78 -17.56 -19.13
N LEU A 106 -2.64 -17.36 -18.45
CA LEU A 106 -1.34 -17.76 -19.01
C LEU A 106 -1.28 -19.27 -19.28
N SER A 107 -1.93 -20.08 -18.44
CA SER A 107 -2.00 -21.54 -18.62
C SER A 107 -2.68 -21.92 -19.94
N SER A 108 -3.81 -21.30 -20.29
CA SER A 108 -4.46 -21.56 -21.56
C SER A 108 -3.62 -21.15 -22.76
N ALA A 109 -2.85 -20.06 -22.67
CA ALA A 109 -1.93 -19.65 -23.73
C ALA A 109 -0.76 -20.64 -23.90
N LEU A 110 -0.21 -21.16 -22.80
CA LEU A 110 0.81 -22.21 -22.83
C LEU A 110 0.25 -23.52 -23.42
N ASP A 111 -0.95 -23.92 -23.01
CA ASP A 111 -1.60 -25.13 -23.55
C ASP A 111 -1.83 -25.01 -25.06
N GLN A 112 -2.27 -23.84 -25.54
CA GLN A 112 -2.43 -23.57 -26.98
C GLN A 112 -1.09 -23.64 -27.71
N PHE A 113 -0.05 -23.00 -27.18
CA PHE A 113 1.29 -23.06 -27.76
C PHE A 113 1.82 -24.50 -27.89
N PHE A 114 1.76 -25.30 -26.81
CA PHE A 114 2.23 -26.69 -26.85
C PHE A 114 1.35 -27.60 -27.70
N THR A 115 0.05 -27.34 -27.77
CA THR A 115 -0.85 -28.05 -28.70
C THR A 115 -0.49 -27.76 -30.15
N ALA A 116 -0.21 -26.50 -30.50
CA ALA A 116 0.22 -26.11 -31.84
C ALA A 116 1.58 -26.73 -32.18
N ALA A 117 2.52 -26.76 -31.24
CA ALA A 117 3.82 -27.42 -31.40
C ALA A 117 3.67 -28.93 -31.64
N SER A 118 2.81 -29.59 -30.87
CA SER A 118 2.50 -31.03 -31.02
C SER A 118 1.89 -31.33 -32.39
N ASN A 119 0.92 -30.53 -32.82
CA ASN A 119 0.32 -30.67 -34.15
C ASN A 119 1.36 -30.49 -35.27
N LEU A 120 2.21 -29.47 -35.17
CA LEU A 120 3.30 -29.25 -36.13
C LEU A 120 4.30 -30.40 -36.17
N SER A 121 4.58 -31.05 -35.03
CA SER A 121 5.47 -32.20 -34.98
C SER A 121 4.98 -33.41 -35.79
N SER A 122 3.65 -33.52 -36.02
CA SER A 122 3.06 -34.61 -36.81
C SER A 122 3.27 -34.45 -38.32
N ASP A 123 3.39 -33.21 -38.80
CA ASP A 123 3.75 -32.90 -40.19
C ASP A 123 4.59 -31.61 -40.25
N PRO A 124 5.92 -31.71 -40.01
CA PRO A 124 6.82 -30.56 -39.98
C PRO A 124 6.98 -29.85 -41.33
N ALA A 125 6.55 -30.45 -42.44
CA ALA A 125 6.60 -29.83 -43.78
C ALA A 125 5.36 -28.97 -44.08
N SER A 126 4.30 -29.10 -43.27
CA SER A 126 3.05 -28.37 -43.47
C SER A 126 3.19 -26.89 -43.13
N ARG A 127 3.26 -26.05 -44.17
CA ARG A 127 3.22 -24.59 -44.04
C ARG A 127 1.99 -24.07 -43.27
N PRO A 128 0.77 -24.61 -43.45
CA PRO A 128 -0.38 -24.24 -42.61
C PRO A 128 -0.16 -24.49 -41.11
N LEU A 129 0.44 -25.63 -40.72
CA LEU A 129 0.73 -25.93 -39.32
C LEU A 129 1.82 -25.03 -38.74
N ARG A 130 2.83 -24.66 -39.54
CA ARG A 130 3.86 -23.69 -39.16
C ARG A 130 3.27 -22.31 -38.88
N ASN A 131 2.36 -21.87 -39.74
CA ASN A 131 1.67 -20.59 -39.56
C ASN A 131 0.77 -20.60 -38.31
N LEU A 132 0.08 -21.72 -38.04
CA LEU A 132 -0.70 -21.90 -36.82
C LEU A 132 0.19 -21.84 -35.56
N PHE A 133 1.33 -22.52 -35.58
CA PHE A 133 2.32 -22.49 -34.50
C PHE A 133 2.82 -21.06 -34.23
N LEU A 134 3.23 -20.31 -35.25
CA LEU A 134 3.68 -18.93 -35.08
C LEU A 134 2.59 -18.02 -34.51
N ARG A 135 1.34 -18.19 -34.96
CA ARG A 135 0.22 -17.41 -34.43
C ARG A 135 0.00 -17.69 -32.94
N ASP A 136 0.03 -18.95 -32.53
CA ASP A 136 -0.21 -19.31 -31.14
C ASP A 136 1.02 -18.99 -30.25
N ALA A 137 2.24 -18.98 -30.83
CA ALA A 137 3.45 -18.46 -30.20
C ALA A 137 3.41 -16.94 -29.99
N ASP A 138 2.92 -16.18 -30.96
CA ASP A 138 2.69 -14.74 -30.80
C ASP A 138 1.61 -14.47 -29.74
N GLY A 139 0.54 -15.27 -29.73
CA GLY A 139 -0.50 -15.22 -28.69
C GLY A 139 0.06 -15.43 -27.28
N LEU A 140 0.95 -16.40 -27.10
CA LEU A 140 1.67 -16.60 -25.84
C LEU A 140 2.51 -15.36 -25.47
N ALA A 141 3.23 -14.80 -26.45
CA ALA A 141 4.07 -13.63 -26.23
C ALA A 141 3.27 -12.38 -25.83
N ILE A 142 2.16 -12.12 -26.52
CA ILE A 142 1.20 -11.07 -26.17
C ILE A 142 0.72 -11.28 -24.74
N ARG A 143 0.40 -12.52 -24.34
CA ARG A 143 -0.14 -12.78 -23.01
C ARG A 143 0.85 -12.47 -21.88
N PHE A 144 2.12 -12.83 -22.03
CA PHE A 144 3.16 -12.45 -21.07
C PHE A 144 3.28 -10.93 -20.93
N ARG A 145 3.30 -10.20 -22.06
CA ARG A 145 3.39 -8.73 -22.06
C ARG A 145 2.16 -8.07 -21.45
N GLU A 146 0.96 -8.57 -21.73
CA GLU A 146 -0.29 -8.08 -21.13
C GLU A 146 -0.27 -8.20 -19.61
N LEU A 147 0.08 -9.39 -19.09
CA LEU A 147 0.16 -9.63 -17.65
C LEU A 147 1.20 -8.73 -16.98
N SER A 148 2.37 -8.57 -17.61
CA SER A 148 3.41 -7.67 -17.14
C SER A 148 2.92 -6.21 -17.08
N GLY A 149 2.24 -5.74 -18.13
CA GLY A 149 1.64 -4.41 -18.16
C GLY A 149 0.56 -4.21 -17.10
N GLN A 150 -0.27 -5.23 -16.84
CA GLN A 150 -1.30 -5.18 -15.80
C GLN A 150 -0.69 -5.11 -14.39
N LEU A 151 0.37 -5.86 -14.11
CA LEU A 151 1.11 -5.75 -12.84
C LEU A 151 1.79 -4.38 -12.70
N SER A 152 2.38 -3.84 -13.77
CA SER A 152 2.98 -2.50 -13.76
C SER A 152 1.94 -1.40 -13.49
N ASN A 153 0.72 -1.53 -14.03
CA ASN A 153 -0.36 -0.60 -13.72
C ASN A 153 -0.76 -0.66 -12.24
N ILE A 154 -0.90 -1.86 -11.68
CA ILE A 154 -1.16 -2.03 -10.23
C ILE A 154 -0.05 -1.38 -9.41
N GLU A 155 1.22 -1.57 -9.79
CA GLU A 155 2.35 -0.92 -9.14
C GLU A 155 2.19 0.61 -9.16
N GLN A 156 2.00 1.22 -10.33
CA GLN A 156 1.84 2.66 -10.48
C GLN A 156 0.67 3.22 -9.65
N GLU A 157 -0.45 2.50 -9.62
CA GLU A 157 -1.61 2.87 -8.79
C GLU A 157 -1.26 2.84 -7.30
N THR A 158 -0.58 1.79 -6.82
CA THR A 158 -0.17 1.72 -5.40
C THR A 158 0.87 2.79 -5.04
N ARG A 159 1.81 3.11 -5.95
CA ARG A 159 2.77 4.22 -5.77
C ARG A 159 2.05 5.57 -5.66
N ALA A 160 1.04 5.81 -6.49
CA ALA A 160 0.22 7.01 -6.42
C ALA A 160 -0.59 7.08 -5.11
N GLU A 161 -1.14 5.95 -4.65
CA GLU A 161 -1.86 5.88 -3.38
C GLU A 161 -0.95 6.17 -2.18
N ILE A 162 0.27 5.64 -2.16
CA ILE A 162 1.28 5.96 -1.13
C ILE A 162 1.57 7.46 -1.10
N ASN A 163 1.85 8.08 -2.25
CA ASN A 163 2.12 9.52 -2.31
C ASN A 163 0.93 10.36 -1.83
N SER A 164 -0.29 9.95 -2.15
CA SER A 164 -1.51 10.59 -1.67
C SER A 164 -1.62 10.49 -0.15
N LYS A 165 -1.45 9.30 0.43
CA LYS A 165 -1.47 9.07 1.88
C LYS A 165 -0.39 9.86 2.62
N LEU A 166 0.82 9.96 2.08
CA LEU A 166 1.88 10.81 2.63
C LEU A 166 1.53 12.30 2.58
N THR A 167 0.90 12.75 1.50
CA THR A 167 0.43 14.14 1.37
C THR A 167 -0.60 14.45 2.46
N THR A 168 -1.59 13.58 2.66
CA THR A 168 -2.57 13.72 3.74
C THR A 168 -1.91 13.69 5.12
N LEU A 169 -0.96 12.78 5.37
CA LEU A 169 -0.21 12.72 6.63
C LEU A 169 0.54 14.03 6.92
N ASN A 170 1.18 14.61 5.90
CA ASN A 170 1.88 15.89 6.01
C ASN A 170 0.92 17.05 6.33
N GLU A 171 -0.28 17.05 5.75
CA GLU A 171 -1.32 18.05 6.03
C GLU A 171 -1.87 17.92 7.45
N LEU A 172 -2.22 16.71 7.87
CA LEU A 172 -2.64 16.41 9.25
C LEU A 172 -1.54 16.81 10.24
N GLY A 173 -0.27 16.56 9.91
CA GLY A 173 0.87 17.00 10.71
C GLY A 173 0.86 18.51 10.96
N LYS A 174 0.67 19.31 9.90
CA LYS A 174 0.59 20.78 10.00
C LYS A 174 -0.62 21.25 10.81
N GLN A 175 -1.77 20.61 10.63
CA GLN A 175 -2.96 20.91 11.43
C GLN A 175 -2.72 20.62 12.91
N LEU A 176 -2.09 19.48 13.23
CA LEU A 176 -1.77 19.11 14.61
C LEU A 176 -0.80 20.08 15.27
N VAL A 177 0.19 20.59 14.54
CA VAL A 177 1.08 21.66 15.03
C VAL A 177 0.28 22.90 15.38
N THR A 178 -0.65 23.33 14.52
CA THR A 178 -1.50 24.50 14.79
C THR A 178 -2.34 24.30 16.05
N VAL A 179 -2.88 23.10 16.26
CA VAL A 179 -3.62 22.76 17.48
C VAL A 179 -2.70 22.74 18.71
N ASN A 180 -1.51 22.15 18.60
CA ASN A 180 -0.50 22.16 19.65
C ASN A 180 -0.09 23.59 20.05
N GLU A 181 0.07 24.51 19.10
CA GLU A 181 0.37 25.93 19.38
C GLU A 181 -0.76 26.62 20.17
N GLN A 182 -2.03 26.30 19.88
CA GLN A 182 -3.16 26.84 20.65
C GLN A 182 -3.20 26.25 22.06
N LEU A 183 -2.98 24.94 22.20
CA LEU A 183 -2.94 24.25 23.50
C LEU A 183 -1.75 24.73 24.35
N ALA A 184 -0.60 25.01 23.73
CA ALA A 184 0.58 25.50 24.43
C ALA A 184 0.38 26.86 25.13
N LYS A 185 -0.68 27.61 24.80
CA LYS A 185 -1.04 28.89 25.46
C LYS A 185 -1.50 28.72 26.92
N LYS A 186 -1.82 27.48 27.34
CA LYS A 186 -2.18 27.14 28.72
C LYS A 186 -1.20 26.11 29.26
N ALA A 187 -0.86 26.23 30.54
CA ALA A 187 0.11 25.34 31.18
C ALA A 187 -0.50 23.99 31.60
N THR A 188 -1.82 23.89 31.72
CA THR A 188 -2.51 22.72 32.28
C THR A 188 -3.70 22.32 31.43
N LEU A 189 -4.00 21.02 31.43
CA LEU A 189 -5.13 20.43 30.71
C LEU A 189 -6.49 20.98 31.17
N ASN A 190 -6.66 21.27 32.47
CA ASN A 190 -7.95 21.71 33.04
C ASN A 190 -8.46 23.05 32.51
N GLY A 191 -7.59 23.87 31.92
CA GLY A 191 -7.96 25.16 31.33
C GLY A 191 -8.10 25.13 29.81
N GLN A 192 -8.03 23.95 29.19
CA GLN A 192 -8.08 23.84 27.73
C GLN A 192 -9.52 23.87 27.20
N PRO A 193 -9.77 24.55 26.07
CA PRO A 193 -11.04 24.44 25.37
C PRO A 193 -11.29 22.98 24.92
N PRO A 194 -12.45 22.38 25.28
CA PRO A 194 -12.78 21.01 24.88
C PRO A 194 -12.68 20.78 23.37
N ASP A 195 -13.13 21.75 22.57
CA ASP A 195 -13.15 21.65 21.11
C ASP A 195 -11.73 21.54 20.51
N LEU A 196 -10.72 22.17 21.11
CA LEU A 196 -9.33 22.03 20.67
C LEU A 196 -8.78 20.63 20.96
N LEU A 197 -9.18 20.05 22.10
CA LEU A 197 -8.79 18.69 22.45
C LEU A 197 -9.52 17.67 21.56
N ASP A 198 -10.80 17.89 21.23
CA ASP A 198 -11.55 17.05 20.29
C ASP A 198 -10.93 17.12 18.90
N LYS A 199 -10.55 18.33 18.42
CA LYS A 199 -9.90 18.49 17.12
C LYS A 199 -8.53 17.81 17.06
N ARG A 200 -7.75 17.89 18.15
CA ARG A 200 -6.49 17.16 18.29
C ARG A 200 -6.71 15.66 18.13
N ASP A 201 -7.70 15.12 18.85
CA ASP A 201 -7.96 13.69 18.90
C ASP A 201 -8.53 13.17 17.57
N GLU A 202 -9.34 13.96 16.87
CA GLU A 202 -9.76 13.71 15.48
C GLU A 202 -8.57 13.59 14.53
N ILE A 203 -7.68 14.59 14.53
CA ILE A 203 -6.48 14.56 13.68
C ILE A 203 -5.62 13.32 13.99
N LEU A 204 -5.49 12.93 15.26
CA LEU A 204 -4.76 11.73 15.66
C LEU A 204 -5.42 10.43 15.18
N ARG A 205 -6.76 10.37 15.11
CA ARG A 205 -7.49 9.23 14.53
C ARG A 205 -7.26 9.15 13.03
N ASP A 206 -7.37 10.26 12.32
CA ASP A 206 -7.13 10.33 10.87
C ASP A 206 -5.67 9.95 10.53
N MET A 207 -4.71 10.37 11.36
CA MET A 207 -3.31 9.95 11.22
C MET A 207 -3.15 8.44 11.42
N ALA A 208 -3.86 7.85 12.40
CA ALA A 208 -3.77 6.43 12.72
C ALA A 208 -4.29 5.53 11.58
N GLU A 209 -5.27 5.99 10.82
CA GLU A 209 -5.75 5.31 9.60
C GLU A 209 -4.67 5.28 8.51
N ILE A 210 -3.83 6.32 8.43
CA ILE A 210 -2.78 6.42 7.40
C ILE A 210 -1.54 5.62 7.81
N ALA A 211 -1.09 5.78 9.06
CA ALA A 211 0.10 5.14 9.59
C ALA A 211 -0.11 4.78 11.06
N LYS A 212 0.53 3.71 11.52
CA LYS A 212 0.58 3.45 12.96
C LYS A 212 1.37 4.56 13.65
N ILE A 213 0.78 5.13 14.70
CA ILE A 213 1.38 6.24 15.44
C ILE A 213 1.47 5.94 16.93
N HIS A 214 2.54 6.44 17.55
CA HIS A 214 2.70 6.52 18.99
C HIS A 214 2.54 7.98 19.43
N VAL A 215 1.64 8.22 20.39
CA VAL A 215 1.29 9.56 20.87
C VAL A 215 1.74 9.71 22.31
N LYS A 216 2.47 10.79 22.59
CA LYS A 216 2.85 11.18 23.95
C LYS A 216 2.27 12.56 24.27
N GLN A 217 1.41 12.60 25.28
CA GLN A 217 0.78 13.84 25.73
C GLN A 217 1.60 14.53 26.83
N THR A 218 1.69 15.85 26.78
CA THR A 218 2.31 16.70 27.82
C THR A 218 1.30 17.18 28.86
N ALA A 219 1.76 17.83 29.94
CA ALA A 219 0.89 18.37 31.00
C ALA A 219 -0.09 19.47 30.52
N SER A 220 0.29 20.23 29.48
CA SER A 220 -0.59 21.22 28.85
C SER A 220 -1.63 20.57 27.93
N GLY A 221 -1.41 19.33 27.51
CA GLY A 221 -2.25 18.62 26.55
C GLY A 221 -1.77 18.71 25.10
N THR A 222 -0.61 19.33 24.83
CA THR A 222 0.06 19.17 23.53
C THR A 222 0.53 17.72 23.35
N VAL A 223 0.71 17.30 22.10
CA VAL A 223 1.13 15.93 21.77
C VAL A 223 2.38 15.91 20.90
N GLU A 224 3.26 14.97 21.21
CA GLU A 224 4.35 14.51 20.34
C GLU A 224 3.89 13.22 19.66
N VAL A 225 4.13 13.09 18.36
CA VAL A 225 3.70 11.94 17.55
C VAL A 225 4.92 11.32 16.87
N LYS A 226 5.06 10.00 16.98
CA LYS A 226 6.10 9.20 16.32
C LYS A 226 5.46 8.08 15.49
N LEU A 227 6.13 7.64 14.43
CA LEU A 227 5.70 6.48 13.64
C LEU A 227 5.94 5.18 14.42
N ASP A 228 5.01 4.24 14.27
CA ASP A 228 4.99 2.88 14.84
C ASP A 228 5.07 2.80 16.37
N ASP A 229 6.19 3.22 16.95
CA ASP A 229 6.49 3.10 18.38
C ASP A 229 7.19 4.35 18.96
N GLN A 230 7.53 4.29 20.24
CA GLN A 230 8.20 5.39 20.97
C GLN A 230 9.60 5.76 20.47
N ASN A 231 10.26 4.86 19.73
CA ASN A 231 11.59 5.02 19.15
C ASN A 231 11.55 5.36 17.65
N GLY A 232 10.39 5.29 17.01
CA GLY A 232 10.24 5.58 15.60
C GLY A 232 10.43 7.04 15.22
N THR A 233 10.40 7.29 13.92
CA THR A 233 10.61 8.62 13.35
C THR A 233 9.56 9.60 13.84
N THR A 234 9.98 10.81 14.22
CA THR A 234 9.07 11.86 14.69
C THR A 234 8.23 12.40 13.54
N VAL A 235 6.90 12.31 13.67
CA VAL A 235 5.91 12.87 12.74
C VAL A 235 5.62 14.31 13.12
N VAL A 236 5.30 14.54 14.39
CA VAL A 236 5.00 15.86 14.95
C VAL A 236 5.72 16.03 16.27
N ASP A 237 6.46 17.13 16.38
CA ASP A 237 6.95 17.68 17.63
C ASP A 237 6.01 18.84 18.03
N VAL A 238 6.13 19.35 19.26
CA VAL A 238 5.28 20.39 19.84
C VAL A 238 5.09 21.60 18.93
N ASN A 239 6.10 21.96 18.14
CA ASN A 239 6.09 23.16 17.29
C ASN A 239 6.29 22.88 15.79
N ARG A 240 6.33 21.62 15.36
CA ARG A 240 6.73 21.29 13.98
C ARG A 240 6.24 19.93 13.51
N ALA A 241 5.89 19.88 12.22
CA ALA A 241 5.59 18.64 11.50
C ALA A 241 6.77 18.27 10.59
N THR A 242 7.16 17.00 10.62
CA THR A 242 8.09 16.40 9.66
C THR A 242 7.37 16.23 8.32
N ILE A 243 8.10 16.46 7.22
CA ILE A 243 7.57 16.20 5.87
C ILE A 243 8.04 14.83 5.41
N PHE A 244 7.09 13.97 5.04
CA PHE A 244 7.35 12.65 4.50
C PHE A 244 7.22 12.64 2.98
N SER A 245 8.01 11.80 2.34
CA SER A 245 8.00 11.53 0.90
C SER A 245 8.33 10.05 0.66
N ALA A 246 7.99 9.51 -0.50
CA ALA A 246 8.39 8.17 -0.90
C ALA A 246 9.45 8.25 -2.00
N THR A 247 10.43 7.37 -1.95
CA THR A 247 11.28 7.04 -3.09
C THR A 247 10.93 5.64 -3.57
N PHE A 248 10.92 5.47 -4.88
CA PHE A 248 10.60 4.22 -5.55
C PHE A 248 11.78 3.84 -6.41
N ASP A 249 12.30 2.63 -6.21
CA ASP A 249 13.34 2.11 -7.08
C ASP A 249 12.69 1.66 -8.40
N ALA A 250 13.25 2.10 -9.52
CA ALA A 250 12.81 1.69 -10.85
C ALA A 250 13.38 0.30 -11.21
N ASP A 251 14.54 -0.04 -10.66
CA ASP A 251 15.26 -1.29 -10.91
C ASP A 251 14.83 -2.39 -9.94
N GLN A 252 14.16 -2.04 -8.83
CA GLN A 252 13.63 -2.99 -7.83
C GLN A 252 12.12 -2.76 -7.59
N PRO A 253 11.26 -3.24 -8.51
CA PRO A 253 9.81 -3.16 -8.35
C PRO A 253 9.34 -3.72 -7.00
N GLY A 254 8.44 -3.00 -6.34
CA GLY A 254 7.93 -3.35 -5.01
C GLY A 254 8.81 -2.95 -3.81
N GLN A 255 9.96 -2.32 -4.03
CA GLN A 255 10.66 -1.61 -2.95
C GLN A 255 10.21 -0.16 -2.85
N VAL A 256 9.66 0.17 -1.68
CA VAL A 256 9.30 1.53 -1.31
C VAL A 256 10.09 1.91 -0.08
N GLU A 257 10.76 3.04 -0.13
CA GLU A 257 11.38 3.64 1.03
C GLU A 257 10.70 4.96 1.34
N ILE A 258 10.24 5.10 2.58
CA ILE A 258 9.65 6.34 3.08
C ILE A 258 10.78 7.17 3.67
N LEU A 259 10.88 8.42 3.23
CA LEU A 259 11.86 9.39 3.67
C LEU A 259 11.19 10.43 4.55
N ALA A 260 11.78 10.69 5.71
CA ALA A 260 11.44 11.82 6.57
C ALA A 260 12.44 12.95 6.36
N ASN A 261 11.94 14.11 5.95
CA ASN A 261 12.70 15.34 5.92
C ASN A 261 12.67 16.00 7.30
N VAL A 262 13.68 15.69 8.11
CA VAL A 262 13.86 16.28 9.43
C VAL A 262 14.91 17.39 9.31
N TYR A 263 14.52 18.64 9.55
CA TYR A 263 15.41 19.81 9.47
C TYR A 263 16.07 20.07 8.10
N GLY A 264 15.41 19.72 6.99
CA GLY A 264 15.93 19.97 5.64
C GLY A 264 16.77 18.82 5.06
N VAL A 265 16.98 17.75 5.83
CA VAL A 265 17.68 16.54 5.38
C VAL A 265 16.68 15.39 5.33
N ALA A 266 16.49 14.83 4.13
CA ALA A 266 15.68 13.64 3.93
C ALA A 266 16.50 12.39 4.30
N SER A 267 15.98 11.60 5.23
CA SER A 267 16.57 10.33 5.65
C SER A 267 15.50 9.25 5.70
N PRO A 268 15.86 7.96 5.49
CA PRO A 268 14.93 6.85 5.67
C PRO A 268 14.25 6.89 7.04
N THR A 269 12.95 6.60 7.07
CA THR A 269 12.21 6.47 8.32
C THR A 269 12.56 5.18 9.04
N SER A 270 12.10 5.05 10.29
CA SER A 270 11.87 3.73 10.89
C SER A 270 10.90 2.91 10.04
N SER A 271 10.71 1.63 10.38
CA SER A 271 9.67 0.82 9.77
C SER A 271 8.31 1.53 9.81
N VAL A 272 7.49 1.26 8.80
CA VAL A 272 6.08 1.68 8.73
C VAL A 272 5.26 0.41 8.61
N THR A 273 4.70 -0.04 9.74
CA THR A 273 4.12 -1.39 9.83
C THR A 273 2.60 -1.42 9.87
N GLY A 274 1.94 -0.31 10.20
CA GLY A 274 0.49 -0.22 10.24
C GLY A 274 -0.09 0.99 9.52
N GLY A 275 -1.42 1.08 9.53
CA GLY A 275 -2.20 2.01 8.72
C GLY A 275 -2.19 1.62 7.24
N ALA A 276 -2.87 2.43 6.42
CA ALA A 276 -2.94 2.23 4.98
C ALA A 276 -1.54 2.18 4.32
N LEU A 277 -0.57 2.97 4.81
CA LEU A 277 0.80 2.93 4.31
C LEU A 277 1.48 1.58 4.58
N GLY A 278 1.36 1.04 5.79
CA GLY A 278 1.88 -0.30 6.11
C GLY A 278 1.27 -1.37 5.22
N GLY A 279 -0.04 -1.29 4.97
CA GLY A 279 -0.76 -2.21 4.07
C GLY A 279 -0.28 -2.15 2.61
N LEU A 280 -0.09 -0.95 2.08
CA LEU A 280 0.45 -0.73 0.73
C LEU A 280 1.90 -1.23 0.59
N MET A 281 2.73 -1.00 1.60
CA MET A 281 4.11 -1.48 1.64
C MET A 281 4.19 -3.02 1.76
N ASN A 282 3.32 -3.61 2.57
CA ASN A 282 3.21 -5.07 2.69
C ASN A 282 2.73 -5.70 1.37
N PHE A 283 1.74 -5.11 0.72
CA PHE A 283 1.29 -5.57 -0.60
C PHE A 283 2.44 -5.55 -1.62
N GLN A 284 3.17 -4.43 -1.70
CA GLN A 284 4.27 -4.29 -2.66
C GLN A 284 5.37 -5.32 -2.44
N SER A 285 5.81 -5.50 -1.19
CA SER A 285 6.93 -6.39 -0.86
C SER A 285 6.55 -7.87 -0.80
N GLN A 286 5.36 -8.22 -0.32
CA GLN A 286 4.97 -9.61 -0.04
C GLN A 286 4.11 -10.24 -1.12
N VAL A 287 3.44 -9.44 -1.97
CA VAL A 287 2.52 -9.94 -2.99
C VAL A 287 2.98 -9.53 -4.39
N LEU A 288 3.11 -8.23 -4.64
CA LEU A 288 3.43 -7.71 -5.97
C LEU A 288 4.84 -8.11 -6.43
N ALA A 289 5.87 -7.87 -5.61
CA ALA A 289 7.25 -8.19 -5.98
C ALA A 289 7.43 -9.69 -6.30
N PRO A 290 6.96 -10.64 -5.46
CA PRO A 290 7.00 -12.06 -5.81
C PRO A 290 6.21 -12.42 -7.07
N ALA A 291 5.05 -11.78 -7.32
CA ALA A 291 4.26 -12.03 -8.52
C ALA A 291 4.97 -11.55 -9.80
N VAL A 292 5.59 -10.37 -9.76
CA VAL A 292 6.39 -9.82 -10.87
C VAL A 292 7.60 -10.70 -11.14
N THR A 293 8.37 -11.05 -10.10
CA THR A 293 9.54 -11.93 -10.22
C THR A 293 9.14 -13.29 -10.77
N GLY A 294 8.09 -13.93 -10.24
CA GLY A 294 7.64 -15.23 -10.72
C GLY A 294 7.18 -15.20 -12.18
N LEU A 295 6.51 -14.14 -12.63
CA LEU A 295 6.12 -13.98 -14.02
C LEU A 295 7.34 -13.77 -14.94
N ASN A 296 8.31 -12.96 -14.50
CA ASN A 296 9.54 -12.72 -15.24
C ASN A 296 10.40 -13.99 -15.35
N ASP A 297 10.58 -14.73 -14.26
CA ASP A 297 11.33 -15.97 -14.25
C ASP A 297 10.70 -17.00 -15.19
N LEU A 298 9.37 -17.12 -15.18
CA LEU A 298 8.65 -18.01 -16.08
C LEU A 298 8.82 -17.59 -17.55
N ALA A 299 8.77 -16.29 -17.85
CA ALA A 299 8.99 -15.75 -19.18
C ALA A 299 10.41 -16.05 -19.67
N VAL A 300 11.43 -15.76 -18.85
CA VAL A 300 12.84 -16.01 -19.16
C VAL A 300 13.09 -17.51 -19.38
N MET A 301 12.60 -18.37 -18.48
CA MET A 301 12.76 -19.81 -18.59
C MET A 301 12.09 -20.35 -19.87
N THR A 302 10.85 -19.93 -20.14
CA THR A 302 10.09 -20.37 -21.32
C THR A 302 10.80 -19.98 -22.61
N ALA A 303 11.22 -18.71 -22.73
CA ALA A 303 11.94 -18.24 -23.91
C ALA A 303 13.29 -18.94 -24.09
N THR A 304 14.06 -19.10 -23.00
CA THR A 304 15.38 -19.73 -23.02
C THR A 304 15.30 -21.19 -23.48
N GLU A 305 14.42 -21.99 -22.88
CA GLU A 305 14.28 -23.41 -23.21
C GLU A 305 13.75 -23.60 -24.64
N ILE A 306 12.77 -22.80 -25.07
CA ILE A 306 12.23 -22.89 -26.43
C ILE A 306 13.28 -22.46 -27.46
N ASN A 307 14.04 -21.39 -27.20
CA ASN A 307 15.11 -20.95 -28.09
C ASN A 307 16.24 -21.99 -28.19
N ALA A 308 16.61 -22.61 -27.06
CA ALA A 308 17.60 -23.67 -27.03
C ALA A 308 17.17 -24.87 -27.89
N LEU A 309 15.89 -25.25 -27.85
CA LEU A 309 15.36 -26.30 -28.72
C LEU A 309 15.29 -25.87 -30.19
N HIS A 310 14.72 -24.69 -30.46
CA HIS A 310 14.50 -24.20 -31.82
C HIS A 310 15.83 -24.04 -32.60
N THR A 311 16.90 -23.58 -31.94
CA THR A 311 18.23 -23.44 -32.56
C THR A 311 18.93 -24.75 -32.88
N THR A 312 18.48 -25.88 -32.31
CA THR A 312 18.97 -27.21 -32.69
C THR A 312 18.22 -27.83 -33.87
N GLY A 313 17.07 -27.26 -34.23
CA GLY A 313 16.25 -27.73 -35.34
C GLY A 313 16.69 -27.21 -36.71
N VAL A 314 16.01 -27.69 -37.73
CA VAL A 314 16.16 -27.28 -39.13
C VAL A 314 14.81 -26.74 -39.64
N ASP A 315 14.89 -25.61 -40.36
CA ASP A 315 13.73 -24.94 -40.94
C ASP A 315 13.26 -25.59 -42.26
N ALA A 316 12.25 -25.03 -42.93
CA ALA A 316 11.76 -25.58 -44.20
C ALA A 316 12.75 -25.41 -45.37
N ASN A 317 13.73 -24.53 -45.24
CA ASN A 317 14.77 -24.25 -46.24
C ASN A 317 16.02 -25.12 -46.05
N GLY A 318 16.07 -25.92 -44.97
CA GLY A 318 17.25 -26.70 -44.62
C GLY A 318 18.29 -25.91 -43.81
N GLU A 319 17.97 -24.70 -43.37
CA GLU A 319 18.86 -23.88 -42.55
C GLU A 319 18.64 -24.17 -41.06
N ARG A 320 19.68 -23.93 -40.24
CA ARG A 320 19.55 -24.04 -38.78
C ARG A 320 18.57 -23.02 -38.24
N GLY A 321 17.79 -23.43 -37.24
CA GLY A 321 16.90 -22.53 -36.52
C GLY A 321 17.64 -21.39 -35.84
N THR A 322 17.02 -20.21 -35.83
CA THR A 322 17.44 -19.06 -35.03
C THR A 322 16.68 -19.02 -33.72
N THR A 323 16.88 -18.01 -32.87
CA THR A 323 16.00 -17.77 -31.73
C THR A 323 14.57 -17.52 -32.20
N LEU A 324 13.59 -18.11 -31.51
CA LEU A 324 12.16 -17.94 -31.78
C LEU A 324 11.63 -16.71 -31.03
N PHE A 325 11.98 -16.59 -29.76
CA PHE A 325 11.66 -15.46 -28.89
C PHE A 325 12.89 -14.57 -28.66
N ASP A 326 12.66 -13.29 -28.38
CA ASP A 326 13.70 -12.29 -28.12
C ASP A 326 14.47 -12.60 -26.83
N GLU A 327 15.81 -12.61 -26.91
CA GLU A 327 16.71 -12.81 -25.76
C GLU A 327 16.70 -11.62 -24.79
N GLY A 328 16.20 -10.46 -25.23
CA GLY A 328 15.97 -9.27 -24.39
C GLY A 328 15.02 -9.53 -23.21
N VAL A 329 14.24 -10.62 -23.26
CA VAL A 329 13.45 -11.15 -22.13
C VAL A 329 14.31 -11.37 -20.87
N ALA A 330 15.60 -11.70 -21.01
CA ALA A 330 16.52 -11.88 -19.89
C ALA A 330 16.72 -10.60 -19.06
N THR A 331 16.59 -9.44 -19.71
CA THR A 331 16.71 -8.12 -19.06
C THR A 331 15.36 -7.48 -18.75
N ALA A 332 14.38 -7.61 -19.65
CA ALA A 332 13.09 -6.94 -19.56
C ALA A 332 12.00 -7.81 -18.90
N GLY A 333 12.31 -9.06 -18.56
CA GLY A 333 11.35 -10.02 -18.03
C GLY A 333 10.18 -10.26 -18.99
N ALA A 334 9.00 -10.49 -18.44
CA ALA A 334 7.80 -10.78 -19.21
C ALA A 334 7.37 -9.64 -20.17
N ALA A 335 7.73 -8.39 -19.86
CA ALA A 335 7.47 -7.25 -20.74
C ALA A 335 8.26 -7.35 -22.08
N GLY A 336 9.43 -8.00 -22.05
CA GLY A 336 10.27 -8.21 -23.23
C GLY A 336 9.95 -9.48 -24.03
N PHE A 337 9.02 -10.32 -23.57
CA PHE A 337 8.72 -11.60 -24.22
C PHE A 337 8.09 -11.34 -25.60
N THR A 338 8.88 -11.46 -26.67
CA THR A 338 8.49 -11.08 -28.04
C THR A 338 8.87 -12.16 -29.03
N LEU A 339 7.98 -12.44 -29.99
CA LEU A 339 8.26 -13.36 -31.09
C LEU A 339 9.11 -12.66 -32.14
N LEU A 340 10.25 -13.24 -32.52
CA LEU A 340 11.14 -12.70 -33.55
C LEU A 340 10.78 -13.17 -34.96
N GLN A 341 10.11 -14.33 -35.07
CA GLN A 341 9.86 -14.96 -36.35
C GLN A 341 8.44 -14.71 -36.88
N SER A 342 8.34 -14.13 -38.08
CA SER A 342 7.07 -13.95 -38.79
C SER A 342 6.93 -14.87 -40.02
N ASP A 343 8.01 -15.50 -40.46
CA ASP A 343 8.00 -16.41 -41.62
C ASP A 343 7.79 -17.87 -41.18
N PRO A 344 6.69 -18.53 -41.58
CA PRO A 344 6.44 -19.94 -41.29
C PRO A 344 7.56 -20.88 -41.78
N ASP A 345 8.22 -20.53 -42.89
CA ASP A 345 9.26 -21.38 -43.49
C ASP A 345 10.53 -21.39 -42.63
N LYS A 346 10.71 -20.41 -41.75
CA LYS A 346 11.85 -20.29 -40.82
C LYS A 346 11.64 -20.99 -39.47
N VAL A 347 10.48 -21.63 -39.24
CA VAL A 347 10.23 -22.40 -38.02
C VAL A 347 11.06 -23.68 -38.04
N ALA A 348 11.92 -23.89 -37.05
CA ALA A 348 12.82 -25.04 -37.00
C ALA A 348 12.12 -26.27 -36.37
N ALA A 349 11.23 -26.89 -37.14
CA ALA A 349 10.38 -28.00 -36.69
C ALA A 349 10.95 -29.40 -36.96
N ALA A 350 12.01 -29.51 -37.78
CA ALA A 350 12.67 -30.78 -38.08
C ALA A 350 13.92 -30.97 -37.21
N GLY A 351 14.20 -32.21 -36.77
CA GLY A 351 15.47 -32.53 -36.12
C GLY A 351 16.62 -32.60 -37.13
N LEU A 352 17.85 -32.42 -36.63
CA LEU A 352 19.07 -32.75 -37.40
C LEU A 352 19.02 -34.23 -37.81
N LEU A 353 19.41 -34.51 -39.05
CA LEU A 353 19.45 -35.87 -39.60
C LEU A 353 20.29 -36.78 -38.69
N GLN A 354 19.64 -37.71 -37.99
CA GLN A 354 20.32 -38.66 -37.13
C GLN A 354 20.51 -39.99 -37.87
N ILE A 355 21.74 -40.29 -38.28
CA ILE A 355 22.07 -41.57 -38.90
C ILE A 355 22.31 -42.60 -37.79
N SER A 356 21.29 -43.38 -37.48
CA SER A 356 21.42 -44.53 -36.57
C SER A 356 21.91 -45.76 -37.36
N PRO A 357 23.03 -46.40 -36.96
CA PRO A 357 23.52 -47.60 -37.61
C PRO A 357 22.65 -48.81 -37.20
N ASN A 358 21.47 -48.92 -37.80
CA ASN A 358 20.68 -50.14 -37.71
C ASN A 358 21.03 -51.05 -38.90
N ALA A 359 21.32 -52.32 -38.64
CA ALA A 359 21.62 -53.32 -39.67
C ALA A 359 20.45 -53.54 -40.67
N THR A 360 19.24 -53.08 -40.34
CA THR A 360 18.08 -53.10 -41.24
C THR A 360 17.85 -51.79 -41.99
N ASN A 361 18.70 -50.77 -41.80
CA ASN A 361 18.59 -49.51 -42.54
C ASN A 361 19.13 -49.70 -43.96
N SER A 362 18.23 -49.93 -44.92
CA SER A 362 18.53 -50.13 -46.34
C SER A 362 18.43 -48.83 -47.16
N GLY A 363 18.20 -47.69 -46.51
CA GLY A 363 18.17 -46.38 -47.17
C GLY A 363 19.57 -45.86 -47.49
N GLY A 364 19.77 -45.37 -48.71
CA GLY A 364 20.95 -44.57 -49.06
C GLY A 364 20.67 -43.09 -48.81
N ALA A 365 21.52 -42.42 -48.03
CA ALA A 365 21.54 -40.96 -47.92
C ALA A 365 22.82 -40.45 -48.59
N ILE A 366 22.68 -39.49 -49.51
CA ILE A 366 23.82 -38.76 -50.06
C ILE A 366 24.03 -37.56 -49.15
N LEU A 367 25.14 -37.54 -48.43
CA LEU A 367 25.57 -36.39 -47.64
C LEU A 367 26.48 -35.54 -48.51
N ASP A 368 26.05 -34.32 -48.84
CA ASP A 368 26.92 -33.34 -49.46
C ASP A 368 27.73 -32.65 -48.37
N TYR A 369 29.05 -32.82 -48.40
CA TYR A 369 29.99 -32.30 -47.39
C TYR A 369 29.93 -30.78 -47.25
N ASN A 370 29.47 -30.08 -48.30
CA ASN A 370 29.32 -28.62 -48.29
C ASN A 370 28.14 -28.11 -47.44
N GLN A 371 27.29 -29.00 -46.90
CA GLN A 371 26.14 -28.64 -46.05
C GLN A 371 26.39 -28.90 -44.55
N ILE A 372 27.58 -29.39 -44.18
CA ILE A 372 27.96 -29.76 -42.80
C ILE A 372 28.99 -28.79 -42.20
N ALA A 373 29.49 -27.83 -42.98
CA ALA A 373 30.50 -26.85 -42.54
C ALA A 373 29.87 -25.56 -41.99
#